data_AF-A0A9E3ZUM6-F1
#
_entry.id   AF-A0A9E3ZUM6-F1
#
_cell.length_a   1.000
_cell.length_b   1.000
_cell.length_c   1.000
_cell.angle_alpha   90.00
_cell.angle_beta   90.00
_cell.angle_gamma   90.00
#
_symmetry.space_group_name_H-M   'P 1'
#
loop_
_entity.id
_entity.type
_entity.pdbx_description
1 polymer ?
#
loop_
_entity_poly.entity_id
_entity_poly.type
_entity_poly.pdbx_seq_one_letter_code
_entity_poly.pdbx_strand_id
1 'polypeptide(L)'
;MTRYNSENRLLHGGDYNPDQWLDYPEILAKDLELMQKSKSNTFSIGMFAWSQLEPTEGDYHFEWLDKIMDDIYEMGGNVILATPSGARPAWLSKKYPEVLRTNERR
;
A
#
# COMPACT_ATOMS: atom_id res chain seq x y z
N MET A 1 -6.76 -21.85 -18.17
CA MET A 1 -7.35 -20.67 -17.51
C MET A 1 -7.32 -20.94 -16.02
N THR A 2 -6.31 -20.43 -15.32
CA THR A 2 -6.17 -20.63 -13.88
C THR A 2 -7.30 -19.88 -13.21
N ARG A 3 -8.28 -20.59 -12.64
CA ARG A 3 -9.26 -19.96 -11.77
C ARG A 3 -8.50 -19.57 -10.50
N TYR A 4 -8.30 -18.28 -10.28
CA TYR A 4 -7.93 -17.78 -8.97
C TYR A 4 -9.03 -18.25 -8.02
N ASN A 5 -8.68 -19.07 -7.02
CA ASN A 5 -9.64 -19.44 -5.99
C ASN A 5 -10.02 -18.16 -5.27
N SER A 6 -11.27 -17.73 -5.42
CA SER A 6 -11.83 -16.64 -4.64
C SER A 6 -11.75 -17.01 -3.17
N GLU A 7 -11.30 -16.07 -2.34
CA GLU A 7 -11.29 -16.23 -0.88
C GLU A 7 -12.72 -16.55 -0.40
N ASN A 8 -12.86 -17.63 0.38
CA ASN A 8 -14.14 -18.12 0.89
C ASN A 8 -14.38 -17.69 2.34
N ARG A 9 -13.35 -17.16 3.02
CA ARG A 9 -13.46 -16.55 4.35
C ARG A 9 -14.04 -15.14 4.23
N LEU A 10 -14.69 -14.66 5.30
CA LEU A 10 -14.98 -13.23 5.42
C LEU A 10 -13.66 -12.45 5.51
N LEU A 11 -13.56 -11.37 4.71
CA LEU A 11 -12.40 -10.50 4.72
C LEU A 11 -12.34 -9.75 6.05
N HIS A 12 -11.21 -9.85 6.73
CA HIS A 12 -10.99 -9.23 8.04
C HIS A 12 -9.59 -8.62 8.08
N GLY A 13 -9.50 -7.36 8.47
CA GLY A 13 -8.27 -6.58 8.46
C GLY A 13 -8.62 -5.12 8.18
N GLY A 14 -7.82 -4.46 7.34
CA GLY A 14 -8.04 -3.06 6.98
C GLY A 14 -6.86 -2.50 6.19
N ASP A 15 -6.77 -1.17 6.17
CA ASP A 15 -5.66 -0.47 5.54
C ASP A 15 -4.36 -0.75 6.29
N TYR A 16 -3.34 -1.20 5.56
CA TYR A 16 -2.00 -1.43 6.05
C TYR A 16 -1.03 -0.53 5.29
N ASN A 17 -0.29 0.30 6.03
CA ASN A 17 0.60 1.33 5.48
C ASN A 17 2.06 1.07 5.89
N PRO A 18 2.69 -0.01 5.40
CA PRO A 18 4.07 -0.36 5.71
C PRO A 18 5.07 0.68 5.17
N ASP A 19 4.66 1.44 4.15
CA ASP A 19 5.41 2.53 3.54
C ASP A 19 5.75 3.67 4.53
N GLN A 20 5.07 3.71 5.69
CA GLN A 20 5.35 4.63 6.80
C GLN A 20 6.39 4.09 7.80
N TRP A 21 6.75 2.82 7.70
CA TRP A 21 7.56 2.09 8.69
C TRP A 21 8.74 1.35 8.06
N LEU A 22 9.15 1.70 6.84
CA LEU A 22 10.23 1.02 6.10
C LEU A 22 11.57 1.01 6.84
N ASP A 23 11.84 2.05 7.64
CA ASP A 23 13.07 2.17 8.45
C ASP A 23 13.00 1.36 9.77
N TYR A 24 11.86 0.73 10.08
CA TYR A 24 11.59 0.00 11.31
C TYR A 24 11.21 -1.45 11.03
N PRO A 25 12.15 -2.28 10.53
CA PRO A 25 11.87 -3.67 10.17
C PRO A 25 11.32 -4.52 11.32
N GLU A 26 11.63 -4.15 12.58
CA GLU A 26 11.07 -4.78 13.77
C GLU A 26 9.57 -4.53 13.93
N ILE A 27 9.06 -3.37 13.49
CA ILE A 27 7.63 -3.07 13.48
C ILE A 27 6.94 -3.90 12.39
N LEU A 28 7.50 -3.93 11.18
CA LEU A 28 6.96 -4.73 10.08
C LEU A 28 6.91 -6.23 10.42
N ALA A 29 7.96 -6.76 11.07
CA ALA A 29 7.94 -8.13 11.56
C ALA A 29 6.87 -8.36 12.65
N LYS A 30 6.70 -7.37 13.53
CA LYS A 30 5.69 -7.44 14.60
C LYS A 30 4.27 -7.39 14.06
N ASP A 31 4.04 -6.63 12.99
CA ASP A 31 2.75 -6.55 12.32
C ASP A 31 2.28 -7.93 11.88
N LEU A 32 3.12 -8.72 11.20
CA LEU A 32 2.77 -10.08 10.75
C LEU A 32 2.38 -11.00 11.92
N GLU A 33 3.10 -10.91 13.05
CA GLU A 33 2.77 -11.66 14.27
C GLU A 33 1.38 -11.25 14.82
N LEU A 34 1.09 -9.94 14.86
CA LEU A 34 -0.17 -9.41 15.37
C LEU A 34 -1.34 -9.64 14.41
N MET A 35 -1.12 -9.62 13.11
CA MET A 35 -2.08 -9.97 12.07
C MET A 35 -2.55 -11.43 12.24
N GLN A 36 -1.61 -12.36 12.46
CA GLN A 36 -1.95 -13.75 12.77
C GLN A 36 -2.72 -13.89 14.08
N LYS A 37 -2.27 -13.22 15.16
CA LYS A 37 -2.94 -13.25 16.48
C LYS A 37 -4.36 -12.69 16.44
N SER A 38 -4.58 -11.62 15.67
CA SER A 38 -5.89 -11.01 15.47
C SER A 38 -6.79 -11.79 14.50
N LYS A 39 -6.24 -12.81 13.82
CA LYS A 39 -6.91 -13.57 12.76
C LYS A 39 -7.37 -12.67 11.61
N SER A 40 -6.59 -11.62 11.32
CA SER A 40 -6.75 -10.80 10.12
C SER A 40 -6.20 -11.55 8.91
N ASN A 41 -6.83 -11.39 7.75
CA ASN A 41 -6.55 -12.18 6.55
C ASN A 41 -6.51 -11.35 5.26
N THR A 42 -6.86 -10.06 5.29
CA THR A 42 -6.92 -9.23 4.09
C THR A 42 -6.54 -7.78 4.40
N PHE A 43 -5.63 -7.20 3.61
CA PHE A 43 -5.10 -5.85 3.86
C PHE A 43 -5.16 -4.99 2.60
N SER A 44 -5.59 -3.73 2.77
CA SER A 44 -5.56 -2.73 1.69
C SER A 44 -4.23 -2.00 1.72
N ILE A 45 -3.47 -2.03 0.62
CA ILE A 45 -2.09 -1.52 0.59
C ILE A 45 -1.92 -0.56 -0.59
N GLY A 46 -1.13 0.49 -0.38
CA GLY A 46 -0.75 1.41 -1.44
C GLY A 46 -1.74 2.55 -1.67
N MET A 47 -2.71 2.77 -0.78
CA MET A 47 -3.74 3.81 -0.92
C MET A 47 -3.14 5.22 -1.13
N PHE A 48 -2.05 5.53 -0.40
CA PHE A 48 -1.37 6.83 -0.42
C PHE A 48 0.14 6.72 -0.63
N ALA A 49 0.62 5.57 -1.11
CA ALA A 49 2.05 5.25 -1.16
C ALA A 49 2.81 5.88 -2.35
N TRP A 50 2.20 6.79 -3.13
CA TRP A 50 2.83 7.29 -4.37
C TRP A 50 4.22 7.87 -4.11
N SER A 51 4.41 8.65 -3.04
CA SER A 51 5.72 9.24 -2.76
C SER A 51 6.80 8.22 -2.38
N GLN A 52 6.42 7.02 -1.93
CA GLN A 52 7.37 5.93 -1.65
C GLN A 52 7.57 5.04 -2.87
N LEU A 53 6.54 4.87 -3.72
CA LEU A 53 6.64 4.12 -4.99
C LEU A 53 7.42 4.89 -6.06
N GLU A 54 7.27 6.20 -6.11
CA GLU A 54 7.91 7.09 -7.09
C GLU A 54 8.41 8.37 -6.40
N PRO A 55 9.51 8.30 -5.63
CA PRO A 55 10.04 9.44 -4.86
C PRO A 55 10.47 10.61 -5.73
N THR A 56 10.93 10.35 -6.95
CA THR A 56 11.14 11.35 -8.00
C THR A 56 10.57 10.84 -9.32
N GLU A 57 10.24 11.73 -10.25
CA GLU A 57 9.54 11.38 -11.49
C GLU A 57 10.32 10.35 -12.33
N GLY A 58 9.71 9.19 -12.54
CA GLY A 58 10.32 8.06 -13.27
C GLY A 58 11.31 7.21 -12.48
N ASP A 59 11.58 7.52 -11.21
CA ASP A 59 12.39 6.70 -10.30
C ASP A 59 11.46 5.85 -9.43
N TYR A 60 11.41 4.53 -9.68
CA TYR A 60 10.44 3.62 -9.06
C TYR A 60 11.10 2.70 -8.04
N HIS A 61 10.58 2.67 -6.82
CA HIS A 61 11.06 1.84 -5.72
C HIS A 61 9.96 0.86 -5.31
N PHE A 62 9.93 -0.32 -5.95
CA PHE A 62 8.90 -1.35 -5.73
C PHE A 62 9.31 -2.44 -4.74
N GLU A 63 10.59 -2.53 -4.39
CA GLU A 63 11.19 -3.65 -3.65
C GLU A 63 10.53 -3.84 -2.28
N TRP A 64 10.16 -2.74 -1.61
CA TRP A 64 9.46 -2.80 -0.34
C TRP A 64 8.04 -3.36 -0.50
N LEU A 65 7.34 -2.99 -1.58
CA LEU A 65 5.99 -3.47 -1.83
C LEU A 65 6.03 -4.95 -2.16
N ASP A 66 6.96 -5.38 -3.02
CA ASP A 66 7.18 -6.78 -3.36
C ASP A 66 7.36 -7.63 -2.09
N LYS A 67 8.25 -7.19 -1.18
CA LYS A 67 8.47 -7.88 0.09
C LYS A 67 7.20 -7.98 0.94
N ILE A 68 6.43 -6.90 1.07
CA ILE A 68 5.19 -6.91 1.86
C ILE A 68 4.13 -7.83 1.23
N MET A 69 4.02 -7.84 -0.10
CA MET A 69 3.10 -8.71 -0.82
C MET A 69 3.45 -10.18 -0.57
N ASP A 70 4.73 -10.53 -0.61
CA ASP A 70 5.23 -11.87 -0.31
C ASP A 70 5.00 -12.25 1.16
N ASP A 71 5.36 -11.39 2.11
CA ASP A 71 5.18 -11.63 3.54
C ASP A 71 3.69 -11.91 3.89
N ILE A 72 2.77 -11.12 3.32
CA ILE A 72 1.32 -11.28 3.54
C ILE A 72 0.82 -12.59 2.92
N TYR A 73 1.32 -12.94 1.73
CA TYR A 73 0.96 -14.19 1.08
C TYR A 73 1.48 -15.41 1.85
N GLU A 74 2.72 -15.36 2.36
CA GLU A 74 3.32 -16.44 3.16
C GLU A 74 2.54 -16.74 4.44
N MET A 75 1.97 -15.71 5.10
CA MET A 75 1.09 -15.91 6.25
C MET A 75 -0.36 -16.31 5.87
N GLY A 76 -0.65 -16.56 4.59
CA GLY A 76 -1.96 -16.96 4.09
C GLY A 76 -2.99 -15.83 4.04
N GLY A 77 -2.51 -14.59 3.91
CA GLY A 77 -3.31 -13.39 3.72
C GLY A 77 -3.53 -13.03 2.26
N ASN A 78 -4.41 -12.06 2.03
CA ASN A 78 -4.72 -11.48 0.73
C ASN A 78 -4.44 -9.98 0.74
N VAL A 79 -4.16 -9.41 -0.42
CA VAL A 79 -3.97 -7.97 -0.59
C VAL A 79 -5.05 -7.39 -1.50
N ILE A 80 -5.68 -6.31 -1.04
CA ILE A 80 -6.45 -5.39 -1.87
C ILE A 80 -5.49 -4.30 -2.32
N LEU A 81 -4.92 -4.45 -3.51
CA LEU A 81 -3.94 -3.49 -4.03
C LEU A 81 -4.65 -2.24 -4.54
N ALA A 82 -4.28 -1.09 -3.99
CA ALA A 82 -4.82 0.19 -4.40
C ALA A 82 -3.96 0.89 -5.47
N THR A 83 -4.61 1.74 -6.26
CA THR A 83 -3.92 2.75 -7.07
C THR A 83 -3.71 4.01 -6.22
N PRO A 84 -2.50 4.61 -6.16
CA PRO A 84 -2.17 5.61 -5.15
C PRO A 84 -2.63 7.05 -5.49
N SER A 85 -3.61 7.20 -6.39
CA SER A 85 -4.05 8.51 -6.90
C SER A 85 -4.70 9.41 -5.83
N GLY A 86 -5.00 8.87 -4.65
CA GLY A 86 -5.59 9.60 -3.53
C GLY A 86 -4.69 10.75 -3.01
N ALA A 87 -3.38 10.61 -3.12
CA ALA A 87 -2.41 11.65 -2.77
C ALA A 87 -1.21 11.61 -3.72
N ARG A 88 -1.09 12.63 -4.57
CA ARG A 88 0.07 12.83 -5.45
C ARG A 88 1.30 13.30 -4.66
N PRO A 89 2.54 12.94 -5.07
CA PRO A 89 3.75 13.44 -4.46
C PRO A 89 3.90 14.96 -4.63
N ALA A 90 4.72 15.57 -3.76
CA ALA A 90 4.99 17.02 -3.82
C ALA A 90 5.67 17.43 -5.14
N TRP A 91 6.57 16.58 -5.69
CA TRP A 91 7.25 16.86 -6.96
C TRP A 91 6.26 16.99 -8.13
N LEU A 92 5.19 16.21 -8.13
CA LEU A 92 4.19 16.20 -9.21
C LEU A 92 3.42 17.52 -9.21
N SER A 93 2.93 17.96 -8.05
CA SER A 93 2.23 19.26 -7.94
C SER A 93 3.15 20.45 -8.25
N LYS A 94 4.45 20.33 -7.96
CA LYS A 94 5.44 21.37 -8.25
C LYS A 94 5.73 21.49 -9.75
N LYS A 95 5.82 20.35 -10.46
CA LYS A 95 6.09 20.31 -11.90
C LYS A 95 4.84 20.61 -12.74
N TYR A 96 3.69 20.09 -12.31
CA TYR A 96 2.41 20.15 -13.00
C TYR A 96 1.37 20.89 -12.14
N PRO A 97 1.46 22.22 -11.97
CA PRO A 97 0.56 22.97 -11.09
C PRO A 97 -0.93 22.87 -11.47
N GLU A 98 -1.24 22.52 -12.72
CA GLU A 98 -2.60 22.31 -13.24
C GLU A 98 -3.38 21.20 -12.54
N VAL A 99 -2.70 20.30 -11.81
CA VAL A 99 -3.36 19.23 -11.04
C VAL A 99 -3.97 19.74 -9.72
N LEU A 100 -3.58 20.95 -9.28
CA LEU A 100 -4.11 21.56 -8.06
C LEU A 100 -5.55 22.02 -8.27
N ARG A 101 -6.41 21.80 -7.27
CA ARG A 101 -7.79 22.29 -7.32
C ARG A 101 -7.82 23.81 -7.20
N THR A 102 -8.72 24.46 -7.93
CA THR A 102 -9.23 25.78 -7.57
C THR A 102 -10.52 25.61 -6.75
N ASN A 103 -10.80 26.58 -5.88
CA ASN A 103 -12.08 26.65 -5.18
C ASN A 103 -13.03 27.58 -5.95
N GLU A 104 -14.25 27.75 -5.45
CA GLU A 104 -15.29 28.54 -6.10
C GLU A 104 -15.00 30.05 -6.19
N ARG A 105 -13.97 30.54 -5.48
CA ARG A 105 -13.63 31.96 -5.37
C ARG A 105 -12.48 32.37 -6.29
N ARG A 106 -11.96 31.43 -7.09
CA ARG A 106 -10.77 31.62 -7.92
C ARG A 106 -10.90 30.96 -9.28
#